data_AF-A0A6A4HGB2-F1
#
_entry.id   AF-A0A6A4HGB2-F1
#
_cell.length_a   1.000
_cell.length_b   1.000
_cell.length_c   1.000
_cell.angle_alpha   90.00
_cell.angle_beta   90.00
_cell.angle_gamma   90.00
#
_symmetry.space_group_name_H-M   'P 1'
#
loop_
_entity.id
_entity.type
_entity.pdbx_description
1 polymer ?
#
loop_
_entity_poly.entity_id
_entity_poly.type
_entity_poly.pdbx_seq_one_letter_code
_entity_poly.pdbx_strand_id
1 'polypeptide(L)'
;MASARDPNAMGVDATTTTRKFSNDFNRMMRGQCYGCGSKEHRKAEGHHEQDICSHCGLTGHVAAVCCRKFLGIQVQKPLCAAATTTTLESTPTMSVAATLDLTSVLQQLTANQQTLAAQIAELRQNF
;
A
#
# COMPACT_ATOMS: atom_id res chain seq x y z
N MET A 1 -4.07 44.29 12.49
CA MET A 1 -3.43 43.35 13.44
C MET A 1 -3.18 42.03 12.71
N ALA A 2 -1.95 41.77 12.28
CA ALA A 2 -1.60 40.52 11.61
C ALA A 2 -1.42 39.43 12.69
N SER A 3 -2.28 38.42 12.70
CA SER A 3 -2.08 37.25 13.56
C SER A 3 -0.82 36.52 13.11
N ALA A 4 0.18 36.45 13.99
CA ALA A 4 1.37 35.66 13.77
C ALA A 4 0.95 34.20 13.55
N ARG A 5 1.23 33.67 12.35
CA ARG A 5 1.05 32.24 12.09
C ARG A 5 2.07 31.48 12.94
N ASP A 6 1.58 30.61 13.81
CA ASP A 6 2.39 29.72 14.62
C ASP A 6 3.28 28.85 13.70
N PRO A 7 4.62 28.83 13.89
CA PRO A 7 5.53 28.01 13.10
C PRO A 7 5.31 26.49 13.24
N ASN A 8 4.54 26.05 14.25
CA ASN A 8 4.14 24.66 14.44
C ASN A 8 2.70 24.38 13.97
N ALA A 9 1.97 25.36 13.44
CA ALA A 9 0.64 25.12 12.91
C ALA A 9 0.74 24.33 11.60
N MET A 10 0.39 23.04 11.66
CA MET A 10 0.22 22.21 10.47
C MET A 10 -0.86 22.85 9.59
N GLY A 11 -0.45 23.42 8.46
CA GLY A 11 -1.36 24.01 7.48
C GLY A 11 -2.23 22.92 6.85
N VAL A 12 -3.43 22.73 7.39
CA VAL A 12 -4.44 21.87 6.77
C VAL A 12 -5.18 22.68 5.71
N ASP A 13 -4.72 22.58 4.46
CA ASP A 13 -5.39 23.20 3.32
C ASP A 13 -6.74 22.51 3.06
N ALA A 14 -7.85 23.18 3.35
CA ALA A 14 -9.20 22.67 3.12
C ALA A 14 -9.48 22.32 1.64
N THR A 15 -8.69 22.86 0.71
CA THR A 15 -8.75 22.57 -0.74
C THR A 15 -8.07 21.25 -1.12
N THR A 16 -7.15 20.70 -0.31
CA THR A 16 -6.60 19.33 -0.51
C THR A 16 -7.39 18.24 0.21
N THR A 17 -8.42 18.61 0.98
CA THR A 17 -9.34 17.71 1.69
C THR A 17 -10.37 17.04 0.78
N THR A 18 -10.39 17.34 -0.53
CA THR A 18 -11.14 16.55 -1.52
C THR A 18 -10.47 15.20 -1.85
N ARG A 19 -9.53 14.75 -1.02
CA ARG A 19 -9.06 13.36 -1.07
C ARG A 19 -10.12 12.50 -0.41
N LYS A 20 -10.73 11.58 -1.16
CA LYS A 20 -11.64 10.58 -0.59
C LYS A 20 -10.90 9.85 0.54
N PHE A 21 -11.41 9.91 1.77
CA PHE A 21 -10.78 9.28 2.92
C PHE A 21 -11.40 7.91 3.20
N SER A 22 -10.65 7.07 3.93
CA SER A 22 -11.15 5.76 4.38
C SER A 22 -12.43 5.89 5.21
N ASN A 23 -12.62 7.01 5.93
CA ASN A 23 -13.84 7.28 6.68
C ASN A 23 -15.06 7.45 5.76
N ASP A 24 -14.92 8.17 4.63
CA ASP A 24 -15.99 8.36 3.65
C ASP A 24 -16.42 7.04 3.02
N PHE A 25 -15.46 6.14 2.76
CA PHE A 25 -15.74 4.79 2.27
C PHE A 25 -16.58 4.00 3.29
N ASN A 26 -16.20 4.00 4.56
CA ASN A 26 -16.96 3.31 5.62
C ASN A 26 -18.38 3.89 5.79
N ARG A 27 -18.55 5.20 5.59
CA ARG A 27 -19.87 5.84 5.63
C ARG A 27 -20.74 5.43 4.44
N MET A 28 -20.16 5.37 3.24
CA MET A 28 -20.84 4.89 2.03
C MET A 28 -21.27 3.42 2.15
N MET A 29 -20.39 2.58 2.69
CA MET A 29 -20.58 1.13 2.80
C MET A 29 -21.39 0.71 4.03
N ARG A 30 -21.83 1.67 4.86
CA ARG A 30 -22.59 1.37 6.08
C ARG A 30 -23.92 0.69 5.71
N GLY A 31 -24.10 -0.53 6.21
CA GLY A 31 -25.31 -1.33 5.94
C GLY A 31 -25.30 -2.02 4.57
N GLN A 32 -24.17 -2.00 3.86
CA GLN A 32 -23.96 -2.77 2.63
C GLN A 32 -22.98 -3.93 2.89
N CYS A 33 -23.11 -4.98 2.09
CA CYS A 33 -22.15 -6.06 2.03
C CYS A 33 -20.84 -5.54 1.43
N TYR A 34 -19.74 -5.71 2.16
CA TYR A 34 -18.41 -5.35 1.69
C TYR A 34 -17.88 -6.24 0.54
N GLY A 35 -18.59 -7.32 0.20
CA GLY A 35 -18.25 -8.22 -0.91
C GLY A 35 -18.89 -7.79 -2.23
N CYS A 36 -20.22 -7.63 -2.27
CA CYS A 36 -20.96 -7.29 -3.49
C CYS A 36 -21.63 -5.90 -3.50
N GLY A 37 -21.79 -5.25 -2.35
CA GLY A 37 -22.50 -3.97 -2.20
C GLY A 37 -24.01 -4.08 -1.93
N SER A 38 -24.56 -5.30 -1.90
CA SER A 38 -25.98 -5.53 -1.57
C SER A 38 -26.30 -5.14 -0.12
N LYS A 39 -27.52 -4.65 0.14
CA LYS A 39 -28.01 -4.41 1.52
C LYS A 39 -28.74 -5.61 2.12
N GLU A 40 -28.94 -6.65 1.32
CA GLU A 40 -29.77 -7.81 1.65
C GLU A 40 -29.09 -8.76 2.65
N HIS A 41 -27.76 -8.79 2.66
CA HIS A 41 -26.98 -9.70 3.49
C HIS A 41 -25.71 -9.04 4.03
N ARG A 42 -25.15 -9.63 5.09
CA ARG A 42 -23.81 -9.25 5.58
C ARG A 42 -22.73 -10.05 4.85
N LYS A 43 -21.49 -9.57 4.86
CA LYS A 43 -20.35 -10.23 4.20
C LYS A 43 -20.21 -11.72 4.56
N ALA A 44 -20.57 -12.11 5.79
CA ALA A 44 -20.51 -13.49 6.26
C ALA A 44 -21.50 -14.43 5.56
N GLU A 45 -22.63 -13.93 5.07
CA GLU A 45 -23.70 -14.73 4.45
C GLU A 45 -23.56 -14.81 2.92
N GLY A 46 -22.79 -13.88 2.34
CA GLY A 46 -22.74 -13.65 0.90
C GLY A 46 -21.79 -14.55 0.09
N HIS A 47 -21.02 -15.44 0.73
CA HIS A 47 -20.11 -16.38 0.07
C HIS A 47 -19.20 -15.74 -1.00
N HIS A 48 -18.65 -14.56 -0.71
CA HIS A 48 -17.82 -13.78 -1.65
C HIS A 48 -16.36 -14.24 -1.74
N GLU A 49 -16.02 -15.40 -1.20
CA GLU A 49 -14.63 -15.88 -1.11
C GLU A 49 -13.97 -16.12 -2.47
N GLN A 50 -14.77 -16.42 -3.49
CA GLN A 50 -14.33 -16.61 -4.88
C GLN A 50 -14.38 -15.31 -5.70
N ASP A 51 -14.97 -14.22 -5.17
CA ASP A 51 -15.10 -12.96 -5.90
C ASP A 51 -13.76 -12.24 -5.97
N ILE A 52 -13.19 -12.14 -7.17
CA ILE A 52 -11.93 -11.45 -7.43
C ILE A 52 -12.21 -10.02 -7.87
N CYS A 53 -11.62 -9.05 -7.17
CA CYS A 53 -11.72 -7.66 -7.54
C CYS A 53 -10.86 -7.33 -8.76
N SER A 54 -11.48 -6.85 -9.85
CA SER A 54 -10.76 -6.45 -11.07
C SER A 54 -9.79 -5.27 -10.89
N HIS A 55 -9.95 -4.47 -9.83
CA HIS A 55 -9.10 -3.30 -9.58
C HIS A 55 -7.88 -3.61 -8.71
N CYS A 56 -8.03 -4.43 -7.66
CA CYS A 56 -6.92 -4.73 -6.74
C CYS A 56 -6.42 -6.18 -6.80
N GLY A 57 -7.11 -7.07 -7.52
CA GLY A 57 -6.75 -8.47 -7.67
C GLY A 57 -6.96 -9.33 -6.43
N LEU A 58 -7.52 -8.78 -5.34
CA LEU A 58 -7.78 -9.52 -4.11
C LEU A 58 -9.16 -10.19 -4.17
N THR A 59 -9.27 -11.35 -3.52
CA THR A 59 -10.54 -12.06 -3.32
C THR A 59 -11.40 -11.43 -2.22
N GLY A 60 -12.68 -11.77 -2.17
CA GLY A 60 -13.59 -11.34 -1.10
C GLY A 60 -14.41 -10.08 -1.40
N HIS A 61 -14.24 -9.46 -2.57
CA HIS A 61 -15.04 -8.31 -3.00
C HIS A 61 -14.98 -8.04 -4.52
N VAL A 62 -15.99 -7.35 -5.05
CA VAL A 62 -16.03 -6.90 -6.45
C VAL A 62 -15.49 -5.47 -6.62
N ALA A 63 -15.14 -5.12 -7.86
CA ALA A 63 -14.54 -3.81 -8.18
C ALA A 63 -15.43 -2.60 -7.83
N ALA A 64 -16.76 -2.78 -7.75
CA ALA A 64 -17.71 -1.72 -7.37
C ALA A 64 -17.54 -1.27 -5.91
N VAL A 65 -17.15 -2.19 -5.03
CA VAL A 65 -17.01 -1.98 -3.58
C VAL A 65 -15.54 -1.98 -3.13
N CYS A 66 -14.62 -1.80 -4.07
CA CYS A 66 -13.20 -1.77 -3.77
C CYS A 66 -12.78 -0.45 -3.08
N CYS A 67 -12.27 -0.55 -1.86
CA CYS A 67 -11.74 0.61 -1.12
C CYS A 67 -10.57 1.28 -1.87
N ARG A 68 -9.65 0.51 -2.47
CA ARG A 68 -8.53 1.08 -3.24
C ARG A 68 -9.01 1.89 -4.45
N LYS A 69 -10.05 1.42 -5.13
CA LYS A 69 -10.70 2.16 -6.23
C LYS A 69 -11.35 3.45 -5.72
N PHE A 70 -12.03 3.39 -4.58
CA PHE A 70 -12.64 4.56 -3.96
C PHE A 70 -11.60 5.62 -3.56
N LEU A 71 -10.46 5.20 -3.02
CA LEU A 71 -9.35 6.08 -2.62
C LEU A 71 -8.49 6.56 -3.80
N GLY A 72 -8.76 6.10 -5.03
CA GLY A 72 -7.95 6.44 -6.21
C GLY A 72 -6.53 5.85 -6.18
N ILE A 73 -6.28 4.84 -5.35
CA ILE A 73 -4.98 4.19 -5.23
C ILE A 73 -4.80 3.24 -6.41
N GLN A 74 -3.99 3.64 -7.39
CA GLN A 74 -3.61 2.77 -8.49
C GLN A 74 -2.81 1.60 -7.94
N VAL A 75 -3.29 0.38 -8.17
CA VAL A 75 -2.59 -0.83 -7.73
C VAL A 75 -1.57 -1.14 -8.81
N GLN A 76 -0.29 -0.88 -8.52
CA GLN A 76 0.81 -1.39 -9.36
C GLN A 76 0.63 -2.90 -9.46
N LYS A 77 0.46 -3.39 -10.69
CA LYS A 77 0.20 -4.79 -11.00
C LYS A 77 1.28 -5.64 -10.31
N PRO A 78 0.95 -6.58 -9.40
CA PRO A 78 1.95 -7.52 -8.92
C PRO A 78 2.41 -8.34 -10.13
N LEU A 79 3.71 -8.32 -10.39
CA LEU A 79 4.37 -9.25 -11.32
C LEU A 79 3.96 -10.66 -10.90
N CYS A 80 3.23 -11.35 -11.77
CA CYS A 80 2.76 -12.70 -11.54
C CYS A 80 3.94 -13.61 -11.14
N ALA A 81 3.83 -14.25 -9.98
CA ALA A 81 4.64 -15.41 -9.65
C ALA A 81 4.25 -16.55 -10.60
N ALA A 82 5.01 -16.70 -11.69
CA ALA A 82 4.94 -17.85 -12.57
C ALA A 82 5.85 -18.95 -12.01
N ALA A 83 5.26 -20.01 -11.46
CA ALA A 83 5.96 -21.26 -11.22
C ALA A 83 6.09 -22.04 -12.55
N THR A 84 7.35 -22.20 -12.96
CA THR A 84 7.94 -23.35 -13.71
C THR A 84 7.35 -23.75 -15.07
N THR A 85 8.10 -23.56 -16.17
CA THR A 85 8.73 -24.63 -16.98
C THR A 85 9.50 -24.07 -18.20
N THR A 86 10.70 -24.65 -18.40
CA THR A 86 11.64 -24.69 -19.55
C THR A 86 11.21 -24.11 -20.92
N THR A 87 12.07 -23.30 -21.57
CA THR A 87 12.79 -23.57 -22.86
C THR A 87 13.49 -22.27 -23.40
N LEU A 88 14.56 -22.49 -24.18
CA LEU A 88 15.71 -21.68 -24.59
C LEU A 88 15.49 -20.40 -25.45
N GLU A 89 16.44 -19.47 -25.26
CA GLU A 89 17.17 -18.60 -26.23
C GLU A 89 16.44 -17.59 -27.15
N SER A 90 16.68 -16.28 -26.92
CA SER A 90 17.54 -15.40 -27.77
C SER A 90 17.36 -13.90 -27.45
N THR A 91 18.47 -13.18 -27.35
CA THR A 91 18.68 -11.74 -27.03
C THR A 91 18.54 -10.83 -28.30
N PRO A 92 18.78 -9.49 -28.33
CA PRO A 92 19.20 -8.52 -27.28
C PRO A 92 18.51 -7.10 -27.28
N THR A 93 18.77 -6.31 -26.22
CA THR A 93 18.84 -4.81 -26.11
C THR A 93 17.56 -3.97 -26.32
N MET A 94 17.12 -3.06 -25.44
CA MET A 94 17.88 -2.01 -24.72
C MET A 94 17.43 -1.75 -23.28
N SER A 95 18.42 -1.37 -22.48
CA SER A 95 18.40 -1.03 -21.07
C SER A 95 17.74 0.32 -20.75
N VAL A 96 16.96 0.35 -19.66
CA VAL A 96 17.16 1.35 -18.60
C VAL A 96 17.10 0.58 -17.28
N ALA A 97 18.27 0.10 -16.84
CA ALA A 97 18.41 -0.61 -15.57
C ALA A 97 18.37 0.41 -14.42
N ALA A 98 17.26 0.46 -13.71
CA ALA A 98 17.22 0.85 -12.31
C ALA A 98 16.63 -0.31 -11.51
N THR A 99 17.21 -1.50 -11.66
CA THR A 99 17.08 -2.55 -10.64
C THR A 99 17.93 -2.10 -9.47
N LEU A 100 17.30 -1.50 -8.46
CA LEU A 100 17.90 -1.38 -7.13
C LEU A 100 18.39 -2.77 -6.74
N ASP A 101 19.71 -2.93 -6.66
CA ASP A 101 20.34 -4.19 -6.34
C ASP A 101 19.94 -4.56 -4.91
N LEU A 102 19.01 -5.52 -4.79
CA LEU A 102 18.43 -5.94 -3.52
C LEU A 102 19.52 -6.34 -2.51
N THR A 103 20.65 -6.86 -3.01
CA THR A 103 21.81 -7.22 -2.19
C THR A 103 22.49 -6.00 -1.59
N SER A 104 22.62 -4.91 -2.35
CA SER A 104 23.14 -3.63 -1.87
C SER A 104 22.24 -3.03 -0.80
N VAL A 105 20.90 -3.13 -0.96
CA VAL A 105 19.95 -2.62 0.04
C VAL A 105 20.03 -3.44 1.33
N LEU A 106 20.11 -4.77 1.23
CA LEU A 106 20.27 -5.65 2.39
C LEU A 106 21.59 -5.38 3.13
N GLN A 107 22.71 -5.24 2.41
CA GLN A 107 24.00 -4.89 3.01
C GLN A 107 23.95 -3.55 3.74
N GLN A 108 23.29 -2.55 3.16
CA GLN A 108 23.13 -1.24 3.79
C GLN A 108 22.28 -1.30 5.06
N LEU A 109 21.21 -2.11 5.08
CA LEU A 109 20.40 -2.34 6.28
C LEU A 109 21.20 -3.02 7.38
N THR A 110 22.03 -4.02 7.07
CA THR A 110 22.88 -4.69 8.05
C THR A 110 23.93 -3.74 8.63
N ALA A 111 24.57 -2.91 7.80
CA ALA A 111 25.52 -1.91 8.26
C ALA A 111 24.87 -0.90 9.23
N ASN A 112 23.67 -0.41 8.89
CA ASN A 112 22.92 0.50 9.75
C ASN A 112 22.56 -0.13 11.10
N GLN A 113 22.16 -1.42 11.13
CA GLN A 113 21.88 -2.14 12.37
C GLN A 113 23.11 -2.25 13.27
N GLN A 114 24.29 -2.51 12.69
CA GLN A 114 25.55 -2.59 13.45
C GLN A 114 25.94 -1.24 14.06
N THR A 115 25.80 -0.15 13.30
CA THR A 115 26.09 1.21 13.82
C THR A 115 25.17 1.57 14.98
N LEU A 116 23.86 1.29 14.87
CA LEU A 116 22.90 1.52 15.94
C LEU A 116 23.25 0.69 17.19
N ALA A 117 23.62 -0.57 17.02
CA ALA A 117 24.02 -1.43 18.14
C ALA A 117 25.28 -0.91 18.85
N ALA A 118 26.27 -0.40 18.11
CA ALA A 118 27.48 0.19 18.66
C ALA A 118 27.17 1.47 19.48
N GLN A 119 26.31 2.36 18.96
CA GLN A 119 25.88 3.57 19.67
C GLN A 119 25.13 3.23 20.96
N ILE A 120 24.28 2.20 20.95
CA ILE A 120 23.59 1.73 22.16
C ILE A 120 24.60 1.18 23.18
N ALA A 121 25.59 0.41 22.74
CA ALA A 121 26.62 -0.15 23.63
C ALA A 121 27.48 0.96 24.26
N GLU A 122 27.84 1.99 23.50
CA GLU A 122 28.58 3.16 23.97
C GLU A 122 27.76 3.97 24.99
N LEU A 123 26.48 4.23 24.70
CA LEU A 123 25.59 4.89 25.67
C LEU A 123 25.48 4.08 26.96
N ARG A 124 25.38 2.75 26.88
CA ARG A 124 25.31 1.88 28.07
C ARG A 124 26.59 1.84 28.92
N GLN A 125 27.74 2.25 28.38
CA GLN A 125 28.99 2.37 29.15
C GLN A 125 29.13 3.73 29.84
N ASN A 126 28.36 4.73 29.39
CA ASN A 126 28.37 6.10 29.94
C ASN A 126 27.28 6.33 31.00
N PHE A 127 26.52 5.30 31.37
CA PHE A 127 25.55 5.26 32.48
C PHE A 127 25.94 4.16 33.47
#